data_AF-I0TB98-F1
#
_entry.id   AF-I0TB98-F1
#
_cell.length_a   1.000
_cell.length_b   1.000
_cell.length_c   1.000
_cell.angle_alpha   90.00
_cell.angle_beta   90.00
_cell.angle_gamma   90.00
#
_symmetry.space_group_name_H-M   'P 1'
#
loop_
_entity.id
_entity.type
_entity.pdbx_description
1 polymer ?
#
loop_
_entity_poly.entity_id
_entity_poly.type
_entity_poly.pdbx_seq_one_letter_code
_entity_poly.pdbx_strand_id
1 'polypeptide(L)'
;MKKTMKRHSFITRLASLAIVCGLTLAFASCANDDLAQNGKTSTDDNGLTAFSTGEPATRTTMEADGTFYWEAGDKIWVKDDSGNWKQSSNSPTGKTASFKFLMPGKYTAKSSYEVYYPGKNGNQNQVTISANQTQTEPNTTAHFGASGDCGIAKATRNATSHEFEFALDHKAAYLVFKPYTSNDVLKHCYLTKIEVTSDNDITSTYTLDPTAATGTGALTGIGSGKKIELITKGNSGSTFQNGFPLTNTSASLTTNGAYMVIKPGTHTLRIRYWVKDVATNIEGTITKIIPSHTFAKNEYVNMEADLQIKNYDGDHYYMWDAQEQYWKGHEWNNGGSQPTINRNQPGGTISNDYAKSNTDLRYWNKSYPGDGISNPATHSPCAGLPNVNEMAWYAAKGDPRWDADELWTTMGHLYKGGMWFKKKANISEFDPNTAVDGRDWRTNGGENSWPASNTLPSAADANNYFYLPALGNYDSGRMFNVSYSGRYWSSSAHPWSNTDAYDLYFRSGAVSLTYDHRYFGYRIGAFE
;
A
#
# COMPACT_ATOMS: atom_id res chain seq x y z
N MET A 1 15.77 -34.12 -15.09
CA MET A 1 14.87 -34.90 -14.21
C MET A 1 13.60 -34.11 -13.95
N LYS A 2 12.49 -34.45 -14.63
CA LYS A 2 11.16 -33.89 -14.39
C LYS A 2 10.49 -34.72 -13.28
N LYS A 3 10.08 -34.09 -12.18
CA LYS A 3 9.25 -34.73 -11.14
C LYS A 3 7.94 -33.95 -11.03
N THR A 4 6.91 -34.53 -11.61
CA THR A 4 5.53 -34.06 -11.66
C THR A 4 4.89 -34.19 -10.28
N MET A 5 4.28 -33.11 -9.78
CA MET A 5 3.56 -33.10 -8.50
C MET A 5 2.12 -33.57 -8.71
N LYS A 6 1.69 -34.55 -7.90
CA LYS A 6 0.40 -35.25 -7.98
C LYS A 6 -0.77 -34.35 -7.54
N ARG A 7 -1.80 -34.26 -8.37
CA ARG A 7 -3.16 -33.85 -7.98
C ARG A 7 -3.83 -34.98 -7.20
N HIS A 8 -4.32 -34.69 -5.99
CA HIS A 8 -5.20 -35.59 -5.25
C HIS A 8 -6.65 -35.23 -5.57
N SER A 9 -7.34 -36.17 -6.23
CA SER A 9 -8.79 -36.19 -6.43
C SER A 9 -9.38 -37.03 -5.30
N PHE A 10 -10.27 -36.46 -4.50
CA PHE A 10 -11.14 -37.23 -3.60
C PHE A 10 -12.55 -37.27 -4.18
N ILE A 11 -12.84 -38.39 -4.82
CA ILE A 11 -14.19 -38.86 -5.11
C ILE A 11 -14.66 -39.58 -3.85
N THR A 12 -15.79 -39.16 -3.28
CA THR A 12 -16.62 -40.08 -2.49
C THR A 12 -18.06 -39.94 -2.96
N ARG A 13 -18.56 -40.98 -3.60
CA ARG A 13 -19.97 -41.20 -3.89
C ARG A 13 -20.62 -41.79 -2.64
N LEU A 14 -21.76 -41.27 -2.20
CA LEU A 14 -22.81 -42.09 -1.61
C LEU A 14 -24.17 -41.55 -2.06
N ALA A 15 -25.05 -42.47 -2.40
CA ALA A 15 -26.25 -42.28 -3.20
C ALA A 15 -27.52 -42.20 -2.36
N SER A 16 -28.52 -41.53 -2.94
CA SER A 16 -29.97 -41.78 -2.83
C SER A 16 -30.69 -41.51 -1.50
N LEU A 17 -31.50 -40.44 -1.49
CA LEU A 17 -32.95 -40.62 -1.32
C LEU A 17 -33.71 -39.47 -2.01
N ALA A 18 -34.62 -39.84 -2.90
CA ALA A 18 -35.47 -38.94 -3.66
C ALA A 18 -36.72 -38.57 -2.84
N ILE A 19 -37.09 -37.29 -2.82
CA ILE A 19 -38.49 -36.86 -2.70
C ILE A 19 -38.75 -35.82 -3.78
N VAL A 20 -39.66 -36.20 -4.67
CA VAL A 20 -40.23 -35.42 -5.77
C VAL A 20 -41.23 -34.41 -5.20
N CYS A 21 -41.07 -33.13 -5.52
CA CYS A 21 -42.19 -32.19 -5.69
C CYS A 21 -41.85 -31.28 -6.86
N GLY A 22 -42.48 -31.55 -7.99
CA GLY A 22 -42.42 -30.70 -9.17
C GLY A 22 -43.34 -29.50 -9.02
N LEU A 23 -42.88 -28.34 -9.48
CA LEU A 23 -43.73 -27.25 -9.92
C LEU A 23 -43.15 -26.71 -11.23
N THR A 24 -43.61 -27.31 -12.32
CA THR A 24 -43.57 -26.72 -13.65
C THR A 24 -44.49 -25.50 -13.65
N LEU A 25 -43.95 -24.31 -13.88
CA LEU A 25 -44.75 -23.15 -14.31
C LEU A 25 -44.32 -22.79 -15.73
N ALA A 26 -45.20 -23.14 -16.66
CA ALA A 26 -45.11 -22.82 -18.06
C ALA A 26 -45.38 -21.32 -18.27
N PHE A 27 -44.54 -20.65 -19.06
CA PHE A 27 -44.85 -19.34 -19.61
C PHE A 27 -45.68 -19.52 -20.88
N ALA A 28 -46.97 -19.19 -20.79
CA ALA A 28 -47.79 -18.84 -21.94
C ALA A 28 -49.05 -18.10 -21.48
N SER A 29 -49.11 -16.78 -21.68
CA SER A 29 -50.02 -16.20 -22.66
C SER A 29 -49.77 -14.70 -22.81
N CYS A 30 -49.91 -14.22 -24.05
CA CYS A 30 -50.07 -12.81 -24.37
C CYS A 30 -51.48 -12.36 -24.01
N ALA A 31 -51.61 -11.16 -23.44
CA ALA A 31 -52.70 -10.24 -23.77
C ALA A 31 -52.27 -8.83 -23.35
N ASN A 32 -52.27 -7.91 -24.31
CA ASN A 32 -52.46 -6.49 -24.04
C ASN A 32 -53.77 -6.36 -23.27
N ASP A 33 -53.75 -5.67 -22.14
CA ASP A 33 -54.94 -4.97 -21.67
C ASP A 33 -54.55 -3.57 -21.21
N ASP A 34 -55.19 -2.63 -21.89
CA ASP A 34 -55.30 -1.23 -21.60
C ASP A 34 -56.05 -1.10 -20.26
N LEU A 35 -55.40 -0.62 -19.21
CA LEU A 35 -56.04 -0.34 -17.93
C LEU A 35 -55.76 1.09 -17.51
N ALA A 36 -56.57 1.98 -18.06
CA ALA A 36 -57.02 3.14 -17.31
C ALA A 36 -57.82 2.65 -16.08
N GLN A 37 -57.20 2.68 -14.90
CA GLN A 37 -57.93 2.68 -13.64
C GLN A 37 -57.38 3.77 -12.71
N ASN A 38 -58.17 4.84 -12.62
CA ASN A 38 -58.21 5.70 -11.45
C ASN A 38 -58.57 4.85 -10.23
N GLY A 39 -57.68 4.80 -9.24
CA GLY A 39 -57.94 4.12 -7.97
C GLY A 39 -56.77 4.29 -7.00
N LYS A 40 -56.82 5.38 -6.23
CA LYS A 40 -56.01 5.71 -5.03
C LYS A 40 -54.65 5.00 -4.92
N THR A 41 -53.61 5.71 -5.35
CA THR A 41 -52.29 5.58 -4.71
C THR A 41 -52.47 5.64 -3.20
N SER A 42 -51.94 4.66 -2.46
CA SER A 42 -51.70 4.76 -1.02
C SER A 42 -50.67 5.87 -0.78
N THR A 43 -51.14 7.11 -0.79
CA THR A 43 -50.37 8.27 -0.37
C THR A 43 -50.39 8.28 1.15
N ASP A 44 -49.36 7.73 1.77
CA ASP A 44 -49.07 8.03 3.17
C ASP A 44 -48.69 9.53 3.26
N ASP A 45 -49.49 10.26 4.05
CA ASP A 45 -49.30 11.60 4.65
C ASP A 45 -48.43 12.62 3.89
N ASN A 46 -48.93 13.08 2.71
CA ASN A 46 -48.67 14.36 2.02
C ASN A 46 -48.54 14.26 0.47
N GLY A 47 -49.00 13.17 -0.15
CA GLY A 47 -48.96 13.03 -1.63
C GLY A 47 -47.59 12.62 -2.20
N LEU A 48 -46.73 12.05 -1.36
CA LEU A 48 -45.43 11.48 -1.76
C LEU A 48 -45.58 10.01 -2.18
N THR A 49 -44.68 9.53 -3.04
CA THR A 49 -44.66 8.13 -3.47
C THR A 49 -43.63 7.34 -2.66
N ALA A 50 -44.03 6.20 -2.08
CA ALA A 50 -43.14 5.32 -1.32
C ALA A 50 -42.28 4.44 -2.23
N PHE A 51 -40.97 4.47 -1.98
CA PHE A 51 -39.95 3.57 -2.51
C PHE A 51 -39.33 2.82 -1.33
N SER A 52 -39.68 1.56 -1.18
CA SER A 52 -39.29 0.73 -0.04
C SER A 52 -38.22 -0.25 -0.45
N THR A 53 -37.17 -0.36 0.36
CA THR A 53 -36.28 -1.51 0.23
C THR A 53 -36.96 -2.75 0.79
N GLY A 54 -36.92 -3.87 0.07
CA GLY A 54 -37.40 -5.15 0.60
C GLY A 54 -36.66 -5.60 1.87
N GLU A 55 -37.13 -6.68 2.50
CA GLU A 55 -36.38 -7.41 3.54
C GLU A 55 -34.93 -7.66 3.05
N PRO A 56 -33.92 -7.55 3.93
CA PRO A 56 -32.53 -7.73 3.55
C PRO A 56 -32.31 -9.15 3.03
N ALA A 57 -32.35 -9.32 1.70
CA ALA A 57 -31.84 -10.52 1.07
C ALA A 57 -30.32 -10.48 1.25
N THR A 58 -29.83 -11.30 2.18
CA THR A 58 -28.41 -11.48 2.53
C THR A 58 -27.54 -11.47 1.27
N ARG A 59 -26.76 -10.40 1.10
CA ARG A 59 -25.72 -10.35 0.07
C ARG A 59 -24.48 -11.07 0.59
N THR A 60 -24.18 -12.23 0.01
CA THR A 60 -22.85 -12.86 0.02
C THR A 60 -21.78 -11.84 -0.42
N THR A 61 -20.59 -11.66 0.18
CA THR A 61 -19.86 -12.30 1.28
C THR A 61 -19.05 -11.24 2.04
N MET A 62 -19.40 -10.94 3.28
CA MET A 62 -18.53 -10.31 4.28
C MET A 62 -18.37 -11.32 5.43
N GLU A 63 -17.16 -11.49 5.96
CA GLU A 63 -16.90 -12.37 7.12
C GLU A 63 -17.39 -11.76 8.46
N ALA A 64 -17.94 -10.55 8.41
CA ALA A 64 -18.80 -9.96 9.44
C ALA A 64 -20.15 -9.68 8.77
N ASP A 65 -21.25 -10.26 9.23
CA ASP A 65 -22.68 -10.08 8.84
C ASP A 65 -23.17 -9.90 7.36
N GLY A 66 -22.34 -9.63 6.35
CA GLY A 66 -22.73 -9.56 4.92
C GLY A 66 -23.81 -8.54 4.56
N THR A 67 -24.24 -7.73 5.52
CA THR A 67 -25.50 -6.99 5.41
C THR A 67 -25.18 -5.53 5.18
N PHE A 68 -25.62 -5.00 4.04
CA PHE A 68 -25.63 -3.56 3.83
C PHE A 68 -26.71 -2.94 4.73
N TYR A 69 -26.40 -1.80 5.32
CA TYR A 69 -27.35 -1.04 6.12
C TYR A 69 -27.43 0.37 5.58
N TRP A 70 -28.65 0.88 5.53
CA TRP A 70 -28.89 2.31 5.38
C TRP A 70 -28.52 3.01 6.68
N GLU A 71 -27.95 4.20 6.55
CA GLU A 71 -27.47 5.00 7.66
C GLU A 71 -28.12 6.38 7.71
N ALA A 72 -27.88 7.06 8.84
CA ALA A 72 -28.40 8.40 9.05
C ALA A 72 -27.96 9.36 7.92
N GLY A 73 -28.96 9.94 7.27
CA GLY A 73 -28.78 10.90 6.18
C GLY A 73 -28.70 10.29 4.77
N ASP A 74 -28.78 8.97 4.61
CA ASP A 74 -28.85 8.38 3.28
C ASP A 74 -30.10 8.82 2.52
N LYS A 75 -29.92 9.11 1.22
CA LYS A 75 -30.96 9.56 0.30
C LYS A 75 -30.86 8.80 -1.01
N ILE A 76 -32.01 8.62 -1.66
CA ILE A 76 -32.08 8.08 -3.02
C ILE A 76 -32.52 9.15 -4.01
N TRP A 77 -32.20 8.93 -5.28
CA TRP A 77 -32.61 9.74 -6.40
C TRP A 77 -33.37 8.91 -7.43
N VAL A 78 -34.47 9.46 -7.94
CA VAL A 78 -35.31 8.82 -8.96
C VAL A 78 -35.78 9.90 -9.93
N LYS A 79 -35.82 9.59 -11.23
CA LYS A 79 -36.47 10.45 -12.21
C LYS A 79 -37.99 10.24 -12.19
N ASP A 80 -38.75 11.32 -12.10
CA ASP A 80 -40.21 11.27 -12.17
C ASP A 80 -40.74 11.01 -13.60
N ASP A 81 -42.07 10.97 -13.76
CA ASP A 81 -42.73 10.79 -15.06
C ASP A 81 -42.34 11.84 -16.10
N SER A 82 -41.93 13.03 -15.66
CA SER A 82 -41.44 14.12 -16.53
C SER A 82 -39.93 14.04 -16.81
N GLY A 83 -39.24 13.03 -16.28
CA GLY A 83 -37.80 12.84 -16.44
C GLY A 83 -36.94 13.71 -15.53
N ASN A 84 -37.54 14.44 -14.58
CA ASN A 84 -36.83 15.32 -13.67
C ASN A 84 -36.26 14.53 -12.49
N TRP A 85 -35.04 14.87 -12.07
CA TRP A 85 -34.45 14.30 -10.86
C TRP A 85 -35.20 14.75 -9.60
N LYS A 86 -35.50 13.78 -8.74
CA LYS A 86 -36.09 13.97 -7.43
C LYS A 86 -35.26 13.23 -6.39
N GLN A 87 -35.06 13.87 -5.24
CA GLN A 87 -34.41 13.28 -4.07
C GLN A 87 -35.46 12.86 -3.05
N SER A 88 -35.23 11.80 -2.29
CA SER A 88 -36.11 11.43 -1.18
C SER A 88 -36.21 12.55 -0.13
N SER A 89 -37.42 12.86 0.30
CA SER A 89 -37.69 13.91 1.30
C SER A 89 -37.24 13.48 2.71
N ASN A 90 -37.30 12.18 3.02
CA ASN A 90 -36.86 11.60 4.27
C ASN A 90 -35.56 10.77 4.09
N SER A 91 -34.98 10.38 5.21
CA SER A 91 -33.76 9.57 5.34
C SER A 91 -33.84 8.78 6.64
N PRO A 92 -33.10 7.67 6.79
CA PRO A 92 -32.95 7.01 8.07
C PRO A 92 -32.42 7.97 9.14
N THR A 93 -32.77 7.70 10.40
CA THR A 93 -32.21 8.41 11.58
C THR A 93 -31.07 7.63 12.24
N GLY A 94 -30.88 6.38 11.84
CA GLY A 94 -29.84 5.47 12.34
C GLY A 94 -29.67 4.28 11.40
N LYS A 95 -28.81 3.33 11.81
CA LYS A 95 -28.50 2.12 11.05
C LYS A 95 -29.76 1.23 10.92
N THR A 96 -30.16 0.89 9.70
CA THR A 96 -31.32 0.02 9.42
C THR A 96 -31.10 -0.84 8.19
N ALA A 97 -31.57 -2.08 8.21
CA ALA A 97 -31.42 -3.01 7.08
C ALA A 97 -32.44 -2.71 5.95
N SER A 98 -33.57 -2.08 6.29
CA SER A 98 -34.57 -1.64 5.34
C SER A 98 -35.08 -0.24 5.67
N PHE A 99 -35.52 0.51 4.66
CA PHE A 99 -36.06 1.84 4.81
C PHE A 99 -37.11 2.17 3.73
N LYS A 100 -38.12 2.95 4.11
CA LYS A 100 -39.15 3.50 3.22
C LYS A 100 -38.78 4.94 2.86
N PHE A 101 -38.36 5.15 1.62
CA PHE A 101 -38.05 6.48 1.08
C PHE A 101 -39.30 7.13 0.48
N LEU A 102 -39.55 8.39 0.84
CA LEU A 102 -40.69 9.17 0.37
C LEU A 102 -40.25 10.14 -0.72
N MET A 103 -40.65 9.85 -1.96
CA MET A 103 -40.23 10.59 -3.15
C MET A 103 -41.24 11.70 -3.52
N PRO A 104 -40.79 12.95 -3.70
CA PRO A 104 -41.61 13.99 -4.30
C PRO A 104 -41.70 13.79 -5.82
N GLY A 105 -42.83 14.13 -6.43
CA GLY A 105 -43.04 13.99 -7.88
C GLY A 105 -44.12 12.97 -8.23
N LYS A 106 -44.31 12.75 -9.53
CA LYS A 106 -45.34 11.85 -10.06
C LYS A 106 -44.70 10.57 -10.61
N TYR A 107 -45.16 9.43 -10.12
CA TYR A 107 -44.66 8.09 -10.44
C TYR A 107 -45.82 7.16 -10.78
N THR A 108 -46.57 7.49 -11.81
CA THR A 108 -47.80 6.77 -12.20
C THR A 108 -47.75 6.23 -13.62
N ALA A 109 -46.89 6.79 -14.48
CA ALA A 109 -46.84 6.41 -15.89
C ALA A 109 -46.13 5.07 -16.14
N LYS A 110 -45.37 4.54 -15.16
CA LYS A 110 -44.57 3.32 -15.32
C LYS A 110 -44.80 2.34 -14.17
N SER A 111 -44.61 1.06 -14.45
CA SER A 111 -44.58 -0.01 -13.45
C SER A 111 -43.22 -0.15 -12.76
N SER A 112 -42.17 0.52 -13.28
CA SER A 112 -40.85 0.53 -12.67
C SER A 112 -40.05 1.80 -12.95
N TYR A 113 -39.13 2.14 -12.04
CA TYR A 113 -38.23 3.30 -12.15
C TYR A 113 -36.82 2.93 -11.70
N GLU A 114 -35.81 3.56 -12.31
CA GLU A 114 -34.42 3.44 -11.88
C GLU A 114 -34.19 4.28 -10.62
N VAL A 115 -33.65 3.65 -9.59
CA VAL A 115 -33.28 4.24 -8.31
C VAL A 115 -31.77 4.33 -8.24
N TYR A 116 -31.27 5.49 -7.83
CA TYR A 116 -29.85 5.77 -7.70
C TYR A 116 -29.54 6.09 -6.23
N TYR A 117 -28.56 5.38 -5.68
CA TYR A 117 -27.91 5.73 -4.43
C TYR A 117 -26.47 6.14 -4.76
N PRO A 118 -26.17 7.44 -4.88
CA PRO A 118 -24.82 7.90 -5.20
C PRO A 118 -23.89 8.03 -3.98
N GLY A 119 -24.27 7.44 -2.83
CA GLY A 119 -23.62 7.64 -1.55
C GLY A 119 -24.14 8.87 -0.80
N LYS A 120 -23.75 9.00 0.46
CA LYS A 120 -24.19 10.06 1.39
C LYS A 120 -23.94 11.48 0.88
N ASN A 121 -22.82 11.66 0.17
CA ASN A 121 -22.39 12.95 -0.39
C ASN A 121 -22.65 13.06 -1.90
N GLY A 122 -23.35 12.08 -2.49
CA GLY A 122 -23.59 12.02 -3.92
C GLY A 122 -24.76 12.90 -4.36
N ASN A 123 -24.82 13.18 -5.67
CA ASN A 123 -25.85 14.01 -6.27
C ASN A 123 -26.41 13.33 -7.52
N GLN A 124 -27.73 13.14 -7.59
CA GLN A 124 -28.40 12.50 -8.71
C GLN A 124 -27.78 11.12 -9.03
N ASN A 125 -27.14 10.98 -10.19
CA ASN A 125 -26.41 9.78 -10.59
C ASN A 125 -24.89 9.92 -10.50
N GLN A 126 -24.37 10.92 -9.77
CA GLN A 126 -22.94 11.14 -9.60
C GLN A 126 -22.48 10.74 -8.21
N VAL A 127 -21.59 9.74 -8.14
CA VAL A 127 -20.92 9.30 -6.92
C VAL A 127 -19.49 9.82 -6.90
N THR A 128 -19.00 10.25 -5.74
CA THR A 128 -17.57 10.52 -5.53
C THR A 128 -16.97 9.43 -4.66
N ILE A 129 -15.98 8.72 -5.20
CA ILE A 129 -15.13 7.84 -4.40
C ILE A 129 -14.04 8.72 -3.81
N SER A 130 -14.06 8.93 -2.50
CA SER A 130 -13.18 9.89 -1.84
C SER A 130 -11.73 9.42 -1.82
N ALA A 131 -10.81 10.33 -2.17
CA ALA A 131 -9.38 10.13 -2.01
C ALA A 131 -8.95 10.13 -0.54
N ASN A 132 -9.75 10.72 0.35
CA ASN A 132 -9.52 10.74 1.80
C ASN A 132 -10.68 10.02 2.49
N GLN A 133 -10.39 8.83 3.00
CA GLN A 133 -11.33 8.01 3.76
C GLN A 133 -10.90 7.98 5.21
N THR A 134 -11.82 7.73 6.14
CA THR A 134 -11.53 7.70 7.56
C THR A 134 -12.35 6.63 8.23
N GLN A 135 -11.67 5.72 8.93
CA GLN A 135 -12.29 4.66 9.72
C GLN A 135 -11.69 4.73 11.12
N THR A 136 -12.46 5.17 12.11
CA THR A 136 -11.94 5.46 13.46
C THR A 136 -11.98 4.27 14.42
N GLU A 137 -12.59 3.16 14.00
CA GLU A 137 -12.70 1.91 14.77
C GLU A 137 -12.46 0.71 13.85
N PRO A 138 -11.82 -0.38 14.31
CA PRO A 138 -11.67 -1.59 13.50
C PRO A 138 -13.02 -2.21 13.11
N ASN A 139 -13.04 -2.93 12.00
CA ASN A 139 -14.19 -3.73 11.55
C ASN A 139 -15.52 -2.97 11.44
N THR A 140 -15.51 -1.74 10.91
CA THR A 140 -16.73 -0.93 10.73
C THR A 140 -16.86 -0.42 9.31
N THR A 141 -18.09 -0.40 8.81
CA THR A 141 -18.45 0.13 7.49
C THR A 141 -19.05 1.52 7.56
N ALA A 142 -19.05 2.18 8.74
CA ALA A 142 -19.72 3.46 8.97
C ALA A 142 -19.25 4.64 8.08
N HIS A 143 -18.11 4.48 7.40
CA HIS A 143 -17.58 5.49 6.47
C HIS A 143 -17.98 5.23 5.01
N PHE A 144 -18.62 4.10 4.68
CA PHE A 144 -18.82 3.64 3.30
C PHE A 144 -19.62 4.64 2.47
N GLY A 145 -20.77 5.09 2.98
CA GLY A 145 -21.61 6.06 2.29
C GLY A 145 -20.90 7.39 2.04
N ALA A 146 -20.02 7.83 2.95
CA ALA A 146 -19.20 9.04 2.76
C ALA A 146 -17.99 8.82 1.84
N SER A 147 -17.51 7.59 1.74
CA SER A 147 -16.30 7.21 1.00
C SER A 147 -16.56 6.86 -0.46
N GLY A 148 -17.81 6.62 -0.83
CA GLY A 148 -18.22 6.37 -2.22
C GLY A 148 -18.92 5.04 -2.45
N ASP A 149 -19.41 4.38 -1.40
CA ASP A 149 -20.39 3.31 -1.62
C ASP A 149 -21.62 3.89 -2.33
N CYS A 150 -22.07 3.15 -3.33
CA CYS A 150 -23.11 3.57 -4.25
C CYS A 150 -23.77 2.36 -4.89
N GLY A 151 -24.99 2.57 -5.39
CA GLY A 151 -25.78 1.53 -6.00
C GLY A 151 -26.81 2.04 -6.99
N ILE A 152 -27.27 1.13 -7.84
CA ILE A 152 -28.41 1.34 -8.73
C ILE A 152 -29.40 0.21 -8.50
N ALA A 153 -30.69 0.50 -8.55
CA ALA A 153 -31.73 -0.51 -8.52
C ALA A 153 -32.83 -0.19 -9.52
N LYS A 154 -33.56 -1.23 -9.93
CA LYS A 154 -34.82 -1.06 -10.62
C LYS A 154 -35.95 -1.31 -9.63
N ALA A 155 -36.64 -0.25 -9.22
CA ALA A 155 -37.79 -0.35 -8.34
C ALA A 155 -39.04 -0.74 -9.12
N THR A 156 -39.77 -1.75 -8.65
CA THR A 156 -40.97 -2.27 -9.31
C THR A 156 -42.17 -2.08 -8.41
N ARG A 157 -43.31 -1.68 -8.99
CA ARG A 157 -44.54 -1.50 -8.20
C ARG A 157 -45.04 -2.85 -7.69
N ASN A 158 -45.21 -2.95 -6.38
CA ASN A 158 -45.84 -4.09 -5.73
C ASN A 158 -47.35 -4.05 -5.97
N ALA A 159 -47.93 -5.17 -6.36
CA ALA A 159 -49.35 -5.25 -6.71
C ALA A 159 -50.29 -5.09 -5.50
N THR A 160 -49.82 -5.40 -4.29
CA THR A 160 -50.62 -5.39 -3.06
C THR A 160 -50.41 -4.10 -2.25
N SER A 161 -49.16 -3.71 -2.00
CA SER A 161 -48.88 -2.48 -1.22
C SER A 161 -49.00 -1.21 -2.08
N HIS A 162 -48.95 -1.35 -3.41
CA HIS A 162 -48.88 -0.27 -4.40
C HIS A 162 -47.63 0.62 -4.29
N GLU A 163 -46.69 0.28 -3.40
CA GLU A 163 -45.39 0.92 -3.24
C GLU A 163 -44.40 0.43 -4.31
N PHE A 164 -43.32 1.17 -4.52
CA PHE A 164 -42.20 0.71 -5.35
C PHE A 164 -41.18 -0.02 -4.48
N GLU A 165 -40.94 -1.30 -4.77
CA GLU A 165 -39.97 -2.11 -4.03
C GLU A 165 -38.68 -2.27 -4.82
N PHE A 166 -37.54 -2.15 -4.15
CA PHE A 166 -36.23 -2.31 -4.78
C PHE A 166 -35.19 -2.98 -3.88
N ALA A 167 -34.20 -3.59 -4.52
CA ALA A 167 -32.98 -4.08 -3.88
C ALA A 167 -31.78 -3.42 -4.55
N LEU A 168 -30.92 -2.80 -3.75
CA LEU A 168 -29.81 -2.01 -4.27
C LEU A 168 -28.72 -2.92 -4.86
N ASP A 169 -28.29 -2.64 -6.09
CA ASP A 169 -27.10 -3.25 -6.67
C ASP A 169 -25.88 -2.34 -6.50
N HIS A 170 -25.07 -2.65 -5.49
CA HIS A 170 -23.84 -1.92 -5.19
C HIS A 170 -22.85 -1.95 -6.37
N LYS A 171 -22.25 -0.79 -6.64
CA LYS A 171 -21.41 -0.55 -7.81
C LYS A 171 -19.95 -0.23 -7.48
N ALA A 172 -19.61 -0.01 -6.21
CA ALA A 172 -18.22 0.15 -5.77
C ALA A 172 -17.53 -1.21 -5.51
N ALA A 173 -16.21 -1.22 -5.36
CA ALA A 173 -15.44 -2.38 -4.90
C ALA A 173 -14.73 -2.06 -3.57
N TYR A 174 -14.40 -3.10 -2.79
CA TYR A 174 -13.91 -2.95 -1.42
C TYR A 174 -12.62 -3.72 -1.18
N LEU A 175 -11.64 -3.05 -0.60
CA LEU A 175 -10.42 -3.68 -0.07
C LEU A 175 -10.62 -3.92 1.43
N VAL A 176 -10.37 -5.15 1.88
CA VAL A 176 -10.55 -5.57 3.28
C VAL A 176 -9.18 -5.88 3.89
N PHE A 177 -8.58 -4.90 4.55
CA PHE A 177 -7.26 -5.03 5.15
C PHE A 177 -7.33 -5.80 6.47
N LYS A 178 -6.48 -6.82 6.60
CA LYS A 178 -6.29 -7.60 7.83
C LYS A 178 -4.79 -7.72 8.13
N PRO A 179 -4.08 -6.61 8.41
CA PRO A 179 -2.66 -6.65 8.68
C PRO A 179 -2.38 -7.39 10.00
N TYR A 180 -1.27 -8.09 10.05
CA TYR A 180 -0.80 -8.77 11.26
C TYR A 180 0.72 -8.76 11.29
N THR A 181 1.32 -9.04 12.44
CA THR A 181 2.77 -9.13 12.55
C THR A 181 3.19 -10.06 13.67
N SER A 182 4.29 -10.76 13.47
CA SER A 182 5.03 -11.48 14.51
C SER A 182 6.31 -10.76 14.90
N ASN A 183 6.60 -9.59 14.31
CA ASN A 183 7.82 -8.84 14.56
C ASN A 183 7.79 -8.19 15.96
N ASP A 184 8.88 -8.38 16.70
CA ASP A 184 8.97 -7.94 18.11
C ASP A 184 8.92 -6.43 18.31
N VAL A 185 9.26 -5.64 17.29
CA VAL A 185 9.17 -4.18 17.32
C VAL A 185 7.77 -3.72 16.89
N LEU A 186 7.28 -4.27 15.77
CA LEU A 186 6.00 -3.83 15.19
C LEU A 186 4.78 -4.17 16.06
N LYS A 187 4.83 -5.24 16.87
CA LYS A 187 3.71 -5.64 17.74
C LYS A 187 3.31 -4.59 18.80
N HIS A 188 4.18 -3.62 19.03
CA HIS A 188 3.95 -2.48 19.93
C HIS A 188 3.56 -1.19 19.20
N CYS A 189 3.45 -1.24 17.87
CA CYS A 189 3.13 -0.10 17.03
C CYS A 189 1.65 -0.03 16.65
N TYR A 190 1.27 1.09 16.06
CA TYR A 190 -0.08 1.38 15.59
C TYR A 190 -0.11 1.64 14.09
N LEU A 191 -1.10 1.10 13.40
CA LEU A 191 -1.45 1.45 12.03
C LEU A 191 -2.21 2.78 12.04
N THR A 192 -1.61 3.85 11.50
CA THR A 192 -2.18 5.21 11.51
C THR A 192 -2.87 5.59 10.21
N LYS A 193 -2.45 4.96 9.10
CA LYS A 193 -2.96 5.20 7.75
C LYS A 193 -2.68 4.00 6.84
N ILE A 194 -3.58 3.74 5.89
CA ILE A 194 -3.33 2.88 4.73
C ILE A 194 -3.37 3.76 3.48
N GLU A 195 -2.26 3.84 2.75
CA GLU A 195 -2.19 4.52 1.46
C GLU A 195 -2.21 3.49 0.34
N VAL A 196 -3.15 3.62 -0.59
CA VAL A 196 -3.23 2.79 -1.79
C VAL A 196 -3.00 3.66 -3.01
N THR A 197 -2.03 3.27 -3.84
CA THR A 197 -1.80 3.87 -5.16
C THR A 197 -1.99 2.85 -6.27
N SER A 198 -2.56 3.26 -7.40
CA SER A 198 -2.87 2.41 -8.55
C SER A 198 -2.18 2.89 -9.83
N ASP A 199 -2.03 1.99 -10.81
CA ASP A 199 -1.55 2.30 -12.17
C ASP A 199 -2.58 3.13 -12.98
N ASN A 200 -3.86 3.02 -12.65
CA ASN A 200 -4.95 3.79 -13.24
C ASN A 200 -5.89 4.38 -12.15
N ASP A 201 -7.02 4.98 -12.55
CA ASP A 201 -7.88 5.72 -11.62
C ASP A 201 -8.69 4.81 -10.69
N ILE A 202 -8.60 5.07 -9.38
CA ILE A 202 -9.34 4.36 -8.32
C ILE A 202 -10.23 5.31 -7.50
N THR A 203 -10.09 6.63 -7.68
CA THR A 203 -10.86 7.67 -7.00
C THR A 203 -11.13 8.84 -7.95
N SER A 204 -12.38 9.30 -7.99
CA SER A 204 -12.87 10.46 -8.74
C SER A 204 -14.37 10.62 -8.46
N THR A 205 -15.00 11.57 -9.14
CA THR A 205 -16.45 11.54 -9.39
C THR A 205 -16.75 10.70 -10.63
N TYR A 206 -17.69 9.77 -10.52
CA TYR A 206 -18.14 8.86 -11.57
C TYR A 206 -19.66 8.93 -11.75
N THR A 207 -20.12 8.47 -12.91
CA THR A 207 -21.55 8.37 -13.21
C THR A 207 -22.04 6.94 -12.96
N LEU A 208 -23.12 6.83 -12.20
CA LEU A 208 -23.94 5.62 -12.10
C LEU A 208 -24.75 5.47 -13.39
N ASP A 209 -24.34 4.55 -14.26
CA ASP A 209 -25.01 4.28 -15.53
C ASP A 209 -25.68 2.88 -15.51
N PRO A 210 -27.02 2.80 -15.51
CA PRO A 210 -27.72 1.51 -15.53
C PRO A 210 -27.53 0.72 -16.83
N THR A 211 -27.04 1.36 -17.90
CA THR A 211 -26.89 0.74 -19.23
C THR A 211 -25.47 0.27 -19.54
N ALA A 212 -24.50 0.59 -18.67
CA ALA A 212 -23.11 0.16 -18.84
C ALA A 212 -23.00 -1.38 -18.82
N ALA A 213 -22.37 -1.94 -19.85
CA ALA A 213 -22.19 -3.39 -20.00
C ALA A 213 -21.51 -4.00 -18.76
N THR A 214 -22.00 -5.16 -18.34
CA THR A 214 -21.78 -5.83 -17.05
C THR A 214 -20.34 -6.33 -16.78
N GLY A 215 -19.32 -5.80 -17.45
CA GLY A 215 -17.92 -6.25 -17.35
C GLY A 215 -16.94 -5.34 -16.60
N THR A 216 -17.28 -4.07 -16.32
CA THR A 216 -16.34 -3.10 -15.69
C THR A 216 -16.88 -2.41 -14.43
N GLY A 217 -18.03 -2.85 -13.92
CA GLY A 217 -18.74 -2.16 -12.82
C GLY A 217 -19.49 -0.92 -13.34
N ALA A 218 -20.67 -0.62 -12.79
CA ALA A 218 -21.60 0.37 -13.37
C ALA A 218 -21.18 1.84 -13.18
N LEU A 219 -19.90 2.09 -12.88
CA LEU A 219 -19.32 3.41 -12.74
C LEU A 219 -18.63 3.79 -14.04
N THR A 220 -19.17 4.78 -14.74
CA THR A 220 -18.62 5.30 -15.99
C THR A 220 -18.02 6.69 -15.81
N GLY A 221 -17.22 7.12 -16.79
CA GLY A 221 -16.45 8.35 -16.74
C GLY A 221 -14.95 8.10 -16.65
N ILE A 222 -14.16 9.15 -16.92
CA ILE A 222 -12.70 9.09 -16.87
C ILE A 222 -12.26 9.93 -15.66
N GLY A 223 -11.77 9.24 -14.63
CA GLY A 223 -11.11 9.86 -13.49
C GLY A 223 -9.60 9.98 -13.70
N SER A 224 -8.95 10.80 -12.88
CA SER A 224 -7.48 10.91 -12.86
C SER A 224 -6.87 10.57 -11.49
N GLY A 225 -7.68 10.40 -10.45
CA GLY A 225 -7.21 10.15 -9.09
C GLY A 225 -6.75 8.69 -8.91
N LYS A 226 -5.47 8.52 -8.60
CA LYS A 226 -4.81 7.20 -8.47
C LYS A 226 -4.36 6.87 -7.05
N LYS A 227 -4.73 7.68 -6.06
CA LYS A 227 -4.28 7.54 -4.67
C LYS A 227 -5.46 7.73 -3.71
N ILE A 228 -5.63 6.79 -2.80
CA ILE A 228 -6.56 6.89 -1.68
C ILE A 228 -5.78 6.74 -0.37
N GLU A 229 -6.07 7.60 0.59
CA GLU A 229 -5.60 7.50 1.96
C GLU A 229 -6.77 7.14 2.88
N LEU A 230 -6.63 6.06 3.63
CA LEU A 230 -7.55 5.68 4.71
C LEU A 230 -6.87 5.99 6.04
N ILE A 231 -7.38 6.99 6.75
CA ILE A 231 -6.94 7.33 8.10
C ILE A 231 -7.60 6.38 9.10
N THR A 232 -6.80 5.75 9.95
CA THR A 232 -7.27 4.81 10.99
C THR A 232 -7.20 5.40 12.40
N LYS A 233 -6.69 6.63 12.52
CA LYS A 233 -6.68 7.37 13.80
C LYS A 233 -8.07 7.85 14.15
N GLY A 234 -8.51 7.51 15.36
CA GLY A 234 -9.69 8.08 15.99
C GLY A 234 -9.46 9.51 16.49
N ASN A 235 -10.52 10.11 17.02
CA ASN A 235 -10.47 11.42 17.65
C ASN A 235 -9.57 11.40 18.89
N SER A 236 -9.03 12.57 19.27
CA SER A 236 -8.26 12.72 20.50
C SER A 236 -9.06 12.22 21.72
N GLY A 237 -8.41 11.44 22.58
CA GLY A 237 -9.03 10.83 23.77
C GLY A 237 -9.82 9.56 23.51
N SER A 238 -9.98 9.11 22.25
CA SER A 238 -10.60 7.81 21.95
C SER A 238 -9.62 6.64 22.13
N THR A 239 -10.18 5.43 22.23
CA THR A 239 -9.41 4.17 22.29
C THR A 239 -8.40 4.04 21.13
N PHE A 240 -8.74 4.56 19.95
CA PHE A 240 -7.94 4.44 18.73
C PHE A 240 -7.30 5.78 18.32
N GLN A 241 -7.07 6.72 19.24
CA GLN A 241 -6.44 8.01 18.93
C GLN A 241 -5.08 7.88 18.22
N ASN A 242 -4.35 6.78 18.49
CA ASN A 242 -3.06 6.48 17.88
C ASN A 242 -3.16 5.63 16.60
N GLY A 243 -4.36 5.23 16.19
CA GLY A 243 -4.57 4.26 15.11
C GLY A 243 -4.95 2.87 15.61
N PHE A 244 -5.00 1.91 14.68
CA PHE A 244 -5.35 0.52 15.01
C PHE A 244 -4.12 -0.23 15.52
N PRO A 245 -4.23 -1.02 16.61
CA PRO A 245 -3.09 -1.74 17.17
C PRO A 245 -2.61 -2.88 16.25
N LEU A 246 -1.31 -3.14 16.23
CA LEU A 246 -0.70 -4.29 15.51
C LEU A 246 -0.40 -5.47 16.45
N THR A 247 -1.28 -5.74 17.41
CA THR A 247 -1.05 -6.75 18.47
C THR A 247 -1.37 -8.18 18.05
N ASN A 248 -1.94 -8.39 16.86
CA ASN A 248 -2.34 -9.69 16.34
C ASN A 248 -1.23 -10.34 15.51
N THR A 249 -1.04 -11.65 15.70
CA THR A 249 -0.08 -12.49 14.96
C THR A 249 -0.71 -13.23 13.78
N SER A 250 -2.01 -13.07 13.56
CA SER A 250 -2.77 -13.59 12.42
C SER A 250 -3.81 -12.58 11.98
N ALA A 251 -4.27 -12.67 10.73
CA ALA A 251 -5.30 -11.79 10.18
C ALA A 251 -6.52 -11.70 11.12
N SER A 252 -6.96 -10.47 11.45
CA SER A 252 -8.05 -10.22 12.39
C SER A 252 -8.80 -8.94 12.03
N LEU A 253 -10.08 -9.07 11.67
CA LEU A 253 -10.92 -7.90 11.46
C LEU A 253 -11.13 -7.13 12.76
N THR A 254 -11.39 -7.83 13.86
CA THR A 254 -11.71 -7.22 15.16
C THR A 254 -10.57 -6.39 15.74
N THR A 255 -9.32 -6.74 15.47
CA THR A 255 -8.15 -6.04 16.04
C THR A 255 -7.81 -4.78 15.25
N ASN A 256 -7.72 -4.89 13.93
CA ASN A 256 -7.25 -3.82 13.05
C ASN A 256 -7.78 -3.92 11.62
N GLY A 257 -8.94 -4.56 11.46
CA GLY A 257 -9.65 -4.67 10.19
C GLY A 257 -10.02 -3.29 9.66
N ALA A 258 -9.62 -3.00 8.43
CA ALA A 258 -9.91 -1.73 7.78
C ALA A 258 -10.50 -1.96 6.39
N TYR A 259 -11.34 -1.04 5.94
CA TYR A 259 -12.02 -1.10 4.66
C TYR A 259 -11.70 0.12 3.82
N MET A 260 -11.50 -0.08 2.52
CA MET A 260 -11.35 1.03 1.58
C MET A 260 -12.26 0.83 0.39
N VAL A 261 -13.04 1.85 0.06
CA VAL A 261 -13.89 1.89 -1.12
C VAL A 261 -13.06 2.35 -2.32
N ILE A 262 -13.05 1.58 -3.40
CA ILE A 262 -12.33 1.92 -4.64
C ILE A 262 -13.26 1.80 -5.85
N LYS A 263 -12.87 2.47 -6.95
CA LYS A 263 -13.50 2.23 -8.25
C LYS A 263 -13.27 0.76 -8.65
N PRO A 264 -14.28 0.01 -9.13
CA PRO A 264 -14.05 -1.28 -9.76
C PRO A 264 -13.22 -1.17 -11.03
N GLY A 265 -12.54 -2.25 -11.38
CA GLY A 265 -11.68 -2.32 -12.56
C GLY A 265 -10.46 -3.20 -12.35
N THR A 266 -9.63 -3.29 -13.39
CA THR A 266 -8.34 -3.97 -13.31
C THR A 266 -7.28 -3.00 -12.83
N HIS A 267 -6.66 -3.30 -11.70
CA HIS A 267 -5.69 -2.43 -11.04
C HIS A 267 -4.45 -3.20 -10.59
N THR A 268 -3.28 -2.59 -10.73
CA THR A 268 -2.06 -2.97 -10.01
C THR A 268 -1.88 -2.00 -8.85
N LEU A 269 -1.89 -2.52 -7.62
CA LEU A 269 -1.88 -1.67 -6.43
C LEU A 269 -0.52 -1.70 -5.72
N ARG A 270 -0.10 -0.55 -5.21
CA ARG A 270 0.91 -0.44 -4.15
C ARG A 270 0.22 0.03 -2.89
N ILE A 271 0.31 -0.78 -1.84
CA ILE A 271 -0.25 -0.52 -0.52
C ILE A 271 0.90 -0.16 0.42
N ARG A 272 0.82 1.00 1.06
CA ARG A 272 1.72 1.38 2.16
C ARG A 272 0.95 1.40 3.46
N TYR A 273 1.36 0.57 4.39
CA TYR A 273 0.86 0.56 5.76
C TYR A 273 1.70 1.54 6.57
N TRP A 274 1.11 2.64 7.02
CA TRP A 274 1.79 3.62 7.87
C TRP A 274 1.74 3.15 9.32
N VAL A 275 2.91 2.85 9.86
CA VAL A 275 3.09 2.27 11.18
C VAL A 275 3.87 3.26 12.05
N LYS A 276 3.35 3.50 13.25
CA LYS A 276 3.94 4.41 14.23
C LYS A 276 4.28 3.68 15.52
N ASP A 277 5.54 3.81 15.92
CA ASP A 277 5.96 3.58 17.30
C ASP A 277 5.74 4.87 18.09
N VAL A 278 4.80 4.83 19.04
CA VAL A 278 4.45 5.98 19.87
C VAL A 278 5.53 6.28 20.92
N ALA A 279 6.31 5.29 21.33
CA ALA A 279 7.36 5.48 22.33
C ALA A 279 8.54 6.27 21.77
N THR A 280 8.97 5.97 20.54
CA THR A 280 10.08 6.66 19.87
C THR A 280 9.62 7.79 18.94
N ASN A 281 8.32 7.93 18.69
CA ASN A 281 7.71 8.82 17.72
C ASN A 281 8.13 8.58 16.26
N ILE A 282 8.67 7.40 15.96
CA ILE A 282 9.03 7.01 14.59
C ILE A 282 7.77 6.54 13.87
N GLU A 283 7.47 7.16 12.74
CA GLU A 283 6.36 6.79 11.86
C GLU A 283 6.88 6.64 10.43
N GLY A 284 6.55 5.52 9.79
CA GLY A 284 6.99 5.22 8.43
C GLY A 284 6.10 4.15 7.80
N THR A 285 6.54 3.57 6.68
CA THR A 285 5.74 2.65 5.89
C THR A 285 6.33 1.26 5.76
N ILE A 286 5.46 0.28 5.66
CA ILE A 286 5.76 -1.05 5.12
C ILE A 286 5.00 -1.16 3.80
N THR A 287 5.73 -1.44 2.72
CA THR A 287 5.16 -1.44 1.37
C THR A 287 4.86 -2.85 0.87
N LYS A 288 3.68 -3.06 0.28
CA LYS A 288 3.27 -4.29 -0.42
C LYS A 288 2.81 -3.95 -1.84
N ILE A 289 3.22 -4.75 -2.82
CA ILE A 289 2.74 -4.67 -4.21
C ILE A 289 1.72 -5.77 -4.43
N ILE A 290 0.55 -5.40 -4.90
CA ILE A 290 -0.51 -6.32 -5.33
C ILE A 290 -0.46 -6.37 -6.85
N PRO A 291 -0.17 -7.55 -7.44
CA PRO A 291 -0.21 -7.73 -8.88
C PRO A 291 -1.57 -7.35 -9.47
N SER A 292 -1.60 -7.13 -10.79
CA SER A 292 -2.82 -6.80 -11.51
C SER A 292 -3.97 -7.77 -11.16
N HIS A 293 -5.08 -7.18 -10.69
CA HIS A 293 -6.28 -7.90 -10.28
C HIS A 293 -7.52 -7.13 -10.73
N THR A 294 -8.58 -7.84 -11.12
CA THR A 294 -9.86 -7.25 -11.52
C THR A 294 -10.80 -7.24 -10.32
N PHE A 295 -10.98 -6.07 -9.73
CA PHE A 295 -11.88 -5.82 -8.62
C PHE A 295 -13.29 -5.59 -9.17
N ALA A 296 -14.19 -6.56 -9.00
CA ALA A 296 -15.55 -6.49 -9.48
C ALA A 296 -16.42 -5.58 -8.59
N LYS A 297 -17.54 -5.10 -9.14
CA LYS A 297 -18.55 -4.39 -8.35
C LYS A 297 -19.08 -5.27 -7.22
N ASN A 298 -19.33 -4.66 -6.07
CA ASN A 298 -19.75 -5.31 -4.83
C ASN A 298 -18.81 -6.44 -4.35
N GLU A 299 -17.56 -6.47 -4.82
CA GLU A 299 -16.57 -7.44 -4.37
C GLU A 299 -15.81 -6.92 -3.16
N TYR A 300 -15.61 -7.80 -2.19
CA TYR A 300 -14.78 -7.57 -1.02
C TYR A 300 -13.53 -8.43 -1.15
N VAL A 301 -12.40 -7.79 -1.46
CA VAL A 301 -11.13 -8.50 -1.64
C VAL A 301 -10.33 -8.44 -0.35
N ASN A 302 -10.07 -9.60 0.25
CA ASN A 302 -9.24 -9.72 1.44
C ASN A 302 -7.78 -9.36 1.11
N MET A 303 -7.26 -8.38 1.85
CA MET A 303 -5.88 -7.89 1.82
C MET A 303 -5.20 -8.28 3.12
N GLU A 304 -4.97 -9.59 3.28
CA GLU A 304 -4.18 -10.12 4.39
C GLU A 304 -2.71 -9.79 4.16
N ALA A 305 -2.06 -9.22 5.17
CA ALA A 305 -0.68 -8.77 5.06
C ALA A 305 0.09 -9.10 6.33
N ASP A 306 1.03 -10.05 6.21
CA ASP A 306 2.09 -10.21 7.18
C ASP A 306 3.06 -9.02 7.08
N LEU A 307 2.93 -8.08 8.01
CA LEU A 307 3.76 -6.90 8.12
C LEU A 307 5.09 -7.29 8.75
N GLN A 308 6.12 -7.27 7.91
CA GLN A 308 7.49 -7.59 8.27
C GLN A 308 8.35 -6.41 7.84
N ILE A 309 9.35 -6.10 8.66
CA ILE A 309 10.40 -5.12 8.35
C ILE A 309 11.73 -5.83 8.30
N LYS A 310 12.61 -5.38 7.41
CA LYS A 310 13.96 -5.94 7.33
C LYS A 310 14.76 -5.49 8.55
N ASN A 311 15.36 -6.47 9.23
CA ASN A 311 16.39 -6.21 10.22
C ASN A 311 17.75 -6.23 9.52
N TYR A 312 18.38 -5.07 9.42
CA TYR A 312 19.75 -4.96 8.98
C TYR A 312 20.67 -5.19 10.16
N ASP A 313 21.62 -6.11 9.97
CA ASP A 313 22.63 -6.42 10.97
C ASP A 313 23.43 -5.17 11.39
N GLY A 314 24.06 -5.26 12.56
CA GLY A 314 25.00 -4.25 13.03
C GLY A 314 26.46 -4.53 12.67
N ASP A 315 26.79 -5.67 12.06
CA ASP A 315 28.16 -6.21 11.97
C ASP A 315 28.77 -6.16 10.57
N HIS A 316 28.08 -5.59 9.57
CA HIS A 316 28.63 -5.39 8.21
C HIS A 316 29.15 -3.98 7.94
N TYR A 317 29.87 -3.41 8.91
CA TYR A 317 30.67 -2.19 8.71
C TYR A 317 32.13 -2.58 8.61
N TYR A 318 32.88 -1.99 7.68
CA TYR A 318 34.28 -2.33 7.46
C TYR A 318 35.09 -1.06 7.25
N MET A 319 36.31 -1.05 7.78
CA MET A 319 37.36 -0.22 7.16
C MET A 319 37.62 -0.79 5.76
N TRP A 320 37.93 0.05 4.78
CA TRP A 320 37.96 -0.38 3.38
C TRP A 320 38.93 -1.54 3.16
N ASP A 321 38.41 -2.62 2.57
CA ASP A 321 39.12 -3.87 2.25
C ASP A 321 39.84 -4.51 3.45
N ALA A 322 39.33 -4.33 4.67
CA ALA A 322 39.77 -5.07 5.84
C ALA A 322 39.35 -6.56 5.77
N GLN A 323 40.07 -7.43 6.49
CA GLN A 323 39.79 -8.88 6.51
C GLN A 323 38.64 -9.24 7.48
N GLU A 324 38.43 -8.43 8.51
CA GLU A 324 37.37 -8.60 9.50
C GLU A 324 36.57 -7.29 9.65
N GLN A 325 35.32 -7.42 10.09
CA GLN A 325 34.42 -6.29 10.25
C GLN A 325 34.86 -5.34 11.38
N TYR A 326 34.49 -4.06 11.26
CA TYR A 326 34.96 -2.93 12.06
C TYR A 326 34.86 -3.14 13.59
N TRP A 327 33.86 -3.88 14.05
CA TRP A 327 33.55 -4.19 15.43
C TRP A 327 33.78 -5.65 15.81
N LYS A 328 34.57 -6.43 15.05
CA LYS A 328 34.78 -7.86 15.33
C LYS A 328 35.27 -8.07 16.77
N GLY A 329 34.56 -8.90 17.54
CA GLY A 329 34.85 -9.17 18.95
C GLY A 329 34.32 -8.11 19.94
N HIS A 330 33.72 -7.04 19.44
CA HIS A 330 33.15 -5.93 20.22
C HIS A 330 31.71 -5.63 19.78
N GLU A 331 31.02 -6.59 19.17
CA GLU A 331 29.66 -6.42 18.64
C GLU A 331 28.63 -6.18 19.75
N TRP A 332 27.66 -5.30 19.46
CA TRP A 332 26.62 -4.90 20.40
C TRP A 332 25.77 -6.08 20.91
N ASN A 333 25.54 -7.07 20.06
CA ASN A 333 24.72 -8.25 20.37
C ASN A 333 25.47 -9.31 21.18
N ASN A 334 26.78 -9.14 21.41
CA ASN A 334 27.61 -10.02 22.24
C ASN A 334 28.09 -9.32 23.52
N GLY A 335 27.43 -8.23 23.93
CA GLY A 335 27.82 -7.43 25.11
C GLY A 335 29.05 -6.55 24.87
N GLY A 336 29.44 -6.35 23.62
CA GLY A 336 30.56 -5.50 23.24
C GLY A 336 30.27 -3.99 23.32
N SER A 337 31.25 -3.19 22.92
CA SER A 337 31.23 -1.73 23.07
C SER A 337 30.78 -0.97 21.82
N GLN A 338 30.32 -1.67 20.77
CA GLN A 338 29.84 -1.07 19.54
C GLN A 338 28.71 -0.05 19.78
N PRO A 339 28.88 1.23 19.40
CA PRO A 339 27.84 2.24 19.52
C PRO A 339 26.66 1.99 18.58
N THR A 340 25.44 1.86 19.10
CA THR A 340 24.25 1.54 18.27
C THR A 340 23.37 2.74 17.93
N ILE A 341 23.62 3.89 18.57
CA ILE A 341 22.82 5.11 18.45
C ILE A 341 23.69 6.22 17.88
N ASN A 342 23.12 7.03 16.99
CA ASN A 342 23.75 8.26 16.48
C ASN A 342 24.34 9.08 17.62
N ARG A 343 25.62 9.44 17.51
CA ARG A 343 26.39 10.09 18.59
C ARG A 343 25.74 11.36 19.14
N ASN A 344 25.02 12.10 18.32
CA ASN A 344 24.37 13.37 18.69
C ASN A 344 22.96 13.18 19.28
N GLN A 345 22.50 11.94 19.46
CA GLN A 345 21.19 11.61 20.04
C GLN A 345 21.33 11.18 21.51
N PRO A 346 20.27 11.34 22.33
CA PRO A 346 20.23 10.78 23.68
C PRO A 346 20.57 9.28 23.68
N GLY A 347 21.48 8.86 24.55
CA GLY A 347 21.96 7.47 24.60
C GLY A 347 23.10 7.12 23.64
N GLY A 348 23.56 8.06 22.79
CA GLY A 348 24.72 7.86 21.94
C GLY A 348 26.01 7.65 22.73
N THR A 349 26.79 6.62 22.38
CA THR A 349 28.04 6.24 23.06
C THR A 349 29.26 6.42 22.16
N ILE A 350 30.44 6.20 22.73
CA ILE A 350 31.74 6.17 22.03
C ILE A 350 32.47 4.92 22.50
N SER A 351 33.20 4.27 21.61
CA SER A 351 34.14 3.21 21.96
C SER A 351 35.54 3.49 21.42
N ASN A 352 36.54 2.96 22.11
CA ASN A 352 37.94 3.02 21.70
C ASN A 352 38.44 1.70 21.09
N ASP A 353 37.56 0.70 20.92
CA ASP A 353 37.90 -0.67 20.54
C ASP A 353 37.94 -0.92 19.02
N TYR A 354 37.79 0.14 18.23
CA TYR A 354 38.00 0.08 16.78
C TYR A 354 39.50 -0.05 16.45
N ALA A 355 39.82 -0.64 15.29
CA ALA A 355 41.19 -0.86 14.87
C ALA A 355 41.96 0.46 14.64
N LYS A 356 43.22 0.51 15.10
CA LYS A 356 44.08 1.71 15.01
C LYS A 356 45.42 1.46 14.32
N SER A 357 45.75 0.20 14.04
CA SER A 357 47.00 -0.16 13.37
C SER A 357 46.85 -1.43 12.54
N ASN A 358 47.78 -1.63 11.61
CA ASN A 358 47.78 -2.74 10.65
C ASN A 358 48.09 -4.12 11.25
N THR A 359 48.33 -4.23 12.56
CA THR A 359 48.40 -5.53 13.25
C THR A 359 47.01 -6.09 13.54
N ASP A 360 45.97 -5.26 13.42
CA ASP A 360 44.56 -5.64 13.60
C ASP A 360 43.95 -5.99 12.23
N LEU A 361 43.33 -7.17 12.12
CA LEU A 361 42.72 -7.65 10.86
C LEU A 361 41.51 -6.80 10.40
N ARG A 362 40.94 -6.00 11.31
CA ARG A 362 39.86 -5.04 11.01
C ARG A 362 40.39 -3.72 10.42
N TYR A 363 41.71 -3.53 10.40
CA TYR A 363 42.34 -2.34 9.84
C TYR A 363 42.32 -2.39 8.31
N TRP A 364 42.10 -1.24 7.68
CA TRP A 364 42.01 -1.13 6.22
C TRP A 364 43.26 -1.60 5.47
N ASN A 365 43.07 -2.00 4.21
CA ASN A 365 44.16 -2.43 3.33
C ASN A 365 45.01 -1.25 2.85
N LYS A 366 46.29 -1.26 3.25
CA LYS A 366 47.30 -0.24 2.87
C LYS A 366 47.86 -0.40 1.45
N SER A 367 47.38 -1.36 0.66
CA SER A 367 47.78 -1.52 -0.74
C SER A 367 47.60 -0.21 -1.51
N TYR A 368 48.65 0.18 -2.23
CA TYR A 368 48.66 1.31 -3.13
C TYR A 368 49.75 1.08 -4.18
N PRO A 369 49.38 0.63 -5.40
CA PRO A 369 50.33 0.24 -6.43
C PRO A 369 51.04 1.43 -7.10
N GLY A 370 50.53 2.64 -6.92
CA GLY A 370 51.08 3.88 -7.48
C GLY A 370 49.99 4.77 -8.10
N ASP A 371 50.37 6.00 -8.41
CA ASP A 371 49.49 7.01 -8.98
C ASP A 371 48.91 6.59 -10.34
N GLY A 372 47.58 6.71 -10.47
CA GLY A 372 46.86 6.39 -11.69
C GLY A 372 46.74 4.88 -11.97
N ILE A 373 47.18 4.03 -11.05
CA ILE A 373 47.12 2.57 -11.17
C ILE A 373 45.90 2.05 -10.39
N SER A 374 45.10 1.22 -11.06
CA SER A 374 43.92 0.59 -10.46
C SER A 374 44.31 -0.26 -9.25
N ASN A 375 43.59 -0.06 -8.14
CA ASN A 375 43.79 -0.77 -6.88
C ASN A 375 42.45 -1.39 -6.42
N PRO A 376 42.08 -2.56 -6.97
CA PRO A 376 40.87 -3.25 -6.57
C PRO A 376 41.02 -3.86 -5.16
N ALA A 377 39.91 -3.94 -4.44
CA ALA A 377 39.80 -4.67 -3.19
C ALA A 377 40.16 -6.15 -3.39
N THR A 378 40.90 -6.73 -2.45
CA THR A 378 41.39 -8.12 -2.51
C THR A 378 40.77 -9.03 -1.46
N HIS A 379 40.22 -8.47 -0.38
CA HIS A 379 39.62 -9.22 0.72
C HIS A 379 38.10 -9.26 0.56
N SER A 380 37.49 -10.40 0.89
CA SER A 380 36.04 -10.46 1.06
C SER A 380 35.64 -9.76 2.38
N PRO A 381 34.52 -9.02 2.41
CA PRO A 381 33.53 -8.91 1.35
C PRO A 381 33.77 -7.78 0.33
N CYS A 382 34.72 -6.87 0.55
CA CYS A 382 34.95 -5.71 -0.33
C CYS A 382 35.23 -6.08 -1.80
N ALA A 383 35.99 -7.16 -2.03
CA ALA A 383 36.29 -7.66 -3.38
C ALA A 383 35.05 -8.05 -4.20
N GLY A 384 33.92 -8.37 -3.54
CA GLY A 384 32.67 -8.74 -4.20
C GLY A 384 31.73 -7.56 -4.50
N LEU A 385 32.10 -6.34 -4.09
CA LEU A 385 31.26 -5.15 -4.29
C LEU A 385 31.35 -4.61 -5.72
N PRO A 386 30.34 -3.84 -6.17
CA PRO A 386 30.46 -3.08 -7.41
C PRO A 386 31.69 -2.18 -7.38
N ASN A 387 32.37 -2.09 -8.52
CA ASN A 387 33.49 -1.15 -8.66
C ASN A 387 32.95 0.29 -8.83
N VAL A 388 33.83 1.29 -8.74
CA VAL A 388 33.43 2.70 -8.81
C VAL A 388 32.65 3.05 -10.09
N ASN A 389 33.00 2.46 -11.24
CA ASN A 389 32.31 2.71 -12.51
C ASN A 389 30.88 2.16 -12.48
N GLU A 390 30.70 0.94 -11.99
CA GLU A 390 29.35 0.34 -11.83
C GLU A 390 28.48 1.16 -10.87
N MET A 391 29.06 1.67 -9.78
CA MET A 391 28.34 2.56 -8.86
C MET A 391 27.98 3.90 -9.50
N ALA A 392 28.84 4.46 -10.37
CA ALA A 392 28.52 5.68 -11.12
C ALA A 392 27.30 5.48 -12.04
N TRP A 393 27.12 4.28 -12.62
CA TRP A 393 25.90 3.95 -13.36
C TRP A 393 24.66 3.92 -12.48
N TYR A 394 24.72 3.30 -11.29
CA TYR A 394 23.59 3.32 -10.35
C TYR A 394 23.23 4.76 -9.94
N ALA A 395 24.22 5.60 -9.63
CA ALA A 395 23.98 6.96 -9.18
C ALA A 395 23.43 7.87 -10.28
N ALA A 396 23.96 7.80 -11.50
CA ALA A 396 23.59 8.73 -12.57
C ALA A 396 22.43 8.26 -13.44
N LYS A 397 22.33 6.95 -13.70
CA LYS A 397 21.37 6.34 -14.63
C LYS A 397 20.45 5.32 -13.96
N GLY A 398 20.71 4.97 -12.71
CA GLY A 398 19.87 4.09 -11.91
C GLY A 398 18.58 4.73 -11.39
N ASP A 399 18.23 5.96 -11.81
CA ASP A 399 17.01 6.66 -11.38
C ASP A 399 16.85 6.69 -9.85
N PRO A 400 17.79 7.32 -9.12
CA PRO A 400 17.81 7.34 -7.66
C PRO A 400 16.54 8.00 -7.09
N ARG A 401 15.83 7.26 -6.23
CA ARG A 401 14.57 7.69 -5.63
C ARG A 401 14.60 7.53 -4.11
N TRP A 402 14.66 8.65 -3.41
CA TRP A 402 14.71 8.68 -1.95
C TRP A 402 13.33 8.30 -1.38
N ASP A 403 13.33 7.33 -0.49
CA ASP A 403 12.16 6.95 0.32
C ASP A 403 12.42 7.35 1.76
N ALA A 404 11.77 8.43 2.20
CA ALA A 404 11.91 8.97 3.55
C ALA A 404 11.17 8.12 4.61
N ASP A 405 10.29 7.22 4.18
CA ASP A 405 9.32 6.60 5.07
C ASP A 405 9.46 5.09 5.18
N GLU A 406 10.08 4.39 4.22
CA GLU A 406 10.26 2.93 4.31
C GLU A 406 10.97 2.53 5.62
N LEU A 407 10.30 1.68 6.40
CA LEU A 407 10.74 1.25 7.72
C LEU A 407 11.71 0.08 7.65
N TRP A 408 12.70 0.11 8.53
CA TRP A 408 13.61 -0.99 8.78
C TRP A 408 14.12 -0.95 10.21
N THR A 409 14.72 -2.04 10.67
CA THR A 409 15.36 -2.09 11.99
C THR A 409 16.84 -2.32 11.84
N THR A 410 17.61 -1.83 12.80
CA THR A 410 19.00 -2.24 13.01
C THR A 410 19.35 -2.07 14.48
N MET A 411 20.18 -2.97 15.00
CA MET A 411 20.70 -2.89 16.37
C MET A 411 19.62 -2.70 17.45
N GLY A 412 18.46 -3.32 17.28
CA GLY A 412 17.34 -3.25 18.24
C GLY A 412 16.46 -1.99 18.14
N HIS A 413 16.70 -1.12 17.16
CA HIS A 413 15.97 0.14 17.00
C HIS A 413 15.20 0.18 15.68
N LEU A 414 14.00 0.78 15.70
CA LEU A 414 13.22 1.10 14.50
C LEU A 414 13.80 2.36 13.86
N TYR A 415 13.91 2.38 12.54
CA TYR A 415 14.33 3.53 11.75
C TYR A 415 13.57 3.55 10.42
N LYS A 416 13.78 4.62 9.66
CA LYS A 416 13.28 4.76 8.30
C LYS A 416 14.27 5.47 7.40
N GLY A 417 14.03 5.44 6.10
CA GLY A 417 14.82 6.24 5.16
C GLY A 417 15.82 5.41 4.37
N GLY A 418 15.91 5.68 3.07
CA GLY A 418 16.85 5.02 2.17
C GLY A 418 16.61 5.40 0.72
N MET A 419 17.30 4.73 -0.19
CA MET A 419 17.30 5.07 -1.61
C MET A 419 16.99 3.83 -2.44
N TRP A 420 16.07 3.99 -3.40
CA TRP A 420 15.83 3.02 -4.46
C TRP A 420 16.72 3.33 -5.66
N PHE A 421 17.27 2.28 -6.27
CA PHE A 421 18.04 2.34 -7.51
C PHE A 421 17.55 1.26 -8.46
N LYS A 422 17.51 1.53 -9.77
CA LYS A 422 17.28 0.51 -10.80
C LYS A 422 18.38 -0.54 -10.73
N LYS A 423 17.98 -1.80 -10.86
CA LYS A 423 18.87 -2.94 -11.05
C LYS A 423 19.67 -2.78 -12.34
N LYS A 424 20.88 -3.35 -12.39
CA LYS A 424 21.80 -3.27 -13.53
C LYS A 424 21.12 -3.61 -14.86
N ALA A 425 20.30 -4.66 -14.88
CA ALA A 425 19.57 -5.11 -16.07
C ALA A 425 18.59 -4.07 -16.65
N ASN A 426 18.22 -3.04 -15.89
CA ASN A 426 17.27 -1.98 -16.28
C ASN A 426 17.96 -0.63 -16.52
N ILE A 427 19.29 -0.58 -16.51
CA ILE A 427 20.07 0.61 -16.82
C ILE A 427 20.57 0.50 -18.27
N SER A 428 20.07 1.37 -19.14
CA SER A 428 20.51 1.44 -20.53
C SER A 428 21.98 1.87 -20.61
N GLU A 429 22.73 1.29 -21.55
CA GLU A 429 24.15 1.59 -21.82
C GLU A 429 25.13 1.23 -20.70
N PHE A 430 24.68 0.48 -19.68
CA PHE A 430 25.53 0.07 -18.56
C PHE A 430 26.85 -0.55 -19.03
N ASP A 431 27.97 0.00 -18.57
CA ASP A 431 29.32 -0.53 -18.80
C ASP A 431 30.06 -0.69 -17.46
N PRO A 432 30.45 -1.92 -17.08
CA PRO A 432 31.20 -2.12 -15.84
C PRO A 432 32.64 -1.57 -15.86
N ASN A 433 33.17 -1.19 -17.03
CA ASN A 433 34.56 -0.78 -17.20
C ASN A 433 34.75 0.74 -17.23
N THR A 434 33.70 1.51 -17.52
CA THR A 434 33.75 2.96 -17.62
C THR A 434 32.57 3.59 -16.89
N ALA A 435 32.81 4.73 -16.26
CA ALA A 435 31.75 5.54 -15.68
C ALA A 435 30.91 6.19 -16.78
N VAL A 436 29.84 6.87 -16.38
CA VAL A 436 28.85 7.48 -17.31
C VAL A 436 29.39 8.62 -18.17
N ASP A 437 30.61 9.08 -17.91
CA ASP A 437 31.36 10.05 -18.73
C ASP A 437 32.32 9.38 -19.73
N GLY A 438 32.31 8.04 -19.83
CA GLY A 438 33.15 7.25 -20.71
C GLY A 438 34.59 7.03 -20.22
N ARG A 439 34.94 7.47 -19.01
CA ARG A 439 36.28 7.30 -18.43
C ARG A 439 36.30 6.18 -17.40
N ASP A 440 37.42 5.48 -17.29
CA ASP A 440 37.64 4.53 -16.20
C ASP A 440 38.11 5.25 -14.93
N TRP A 441 37.22 5.41 -13.95
CA TRP A 441 37.53 6.12 -12.70
C TRP A 441 38.46 5.32 -11.77
N ARG A 442 38.69 4.03 -12.05
CA ARG A 442 39.66 3.20 -11.32
C ARG A 442 41.11 3.61 -11.59
N THR A 443 41.38 4.30 -12.69
CA THR A 443 42.72 4.77 -13.07
C THR A 443 42.78 6.29 -13.18
N ASN A 444 41.72 6.93 -13.68
CA ASN A 444 41.73 8.37 -13.93
C ASN A 444 41.31 9.22 -12.73
N GLY A 445 40.70 8.63 -11.70
CA GLY A 445 40.04 9.40 -10.67
C GLY A 445 38.68 9.94 -11.14
N GLY A 446 37.77 10.19 -10.21
CA GLY A 446 36.50 10.85 -10.51
C GLY A 446 35.57 10.91 -9.32
N GLU A 447 34.83 12.02 -9.21
CA GLU A 447 33.74 12.17 -8.26
C GLU A 447 32.62 12.94 -8.93
N ASN A 448 31.38 12.68 -8.52
CA ASN A 448 30.26 13.47 -8.98
C ASN A 448 29.05 13.32 -8.05
N SER A 449 28.10 14.22 -8.20
CA SER A 449 26.82 14.18 -7.51
C SER A 449 25.67 14.35 -8.50
N TRP A 450 24.63 13.55 -8.30
CA TRP A 450 23.42 13.56 -9.10
C TRP A 450 22.20 13.82 -8.22
N PRO A 451 21.17 14.49 -8.76
CA PRO A 451 19.93 14.72 -8.03
C PRO A 451 19.21 13.38 -7.79
N ALA A 452 18.62 13.23 -6.61
CA ALA A 452 17.71 12.14 -6.31
C ALA A 452 16.27 12.65 -6.26
N SER A 453 15.34 11.90 -6.86
CA SER A 453 13.92 12.22 -6.81
C SER A 453 13.33 11.83 -5.46
N ASN A 454 12.40 12.63 -4.92
CA ASN A 454 11.57 12.21 -3.77
C ASN A 454 10.29 11.47 -4.22
N THR A 455 10.13 11.24 -5.52
CA THR A 455 9.03 10.46 -6.09
C THR A 455 9.43 9.00 -6.15
N LEU A 456 8.73 8.16 -5.40
CA LEU A 456 8.97 6.71 -5.35
C LEU A 456 8.80 6.05 -6.72
N PRO A 457 9.41 4.86 -6.93
CA PRO A 457 9.10 4.05 -8.11
C PRO A 457 7.60 3.81 -8.24
N SER A 458 7.11 3.77 -9.48
CA SER A 458 5.72 3.44 -9.73
C SER A 458 5.41 2.01 -9.25
N ALA A 459 4.14 1.71 -8.97
CA ALA A 459 3.74 0.34 -8.61
C ALA A 459 4.09 -0.68 -9.70
N ALA A 460 4.02 -0.27 -10.98
CA ALA A 460 4.35 -1.11 -12.12
C ALA A 460 5.86 -1.37 -12.25
N ASP A 461 6.70 -0.41 -11.87
CA ASP A 461 8.16 -0.50 -12.03
C ASP A 461 8.89 -1.00 -10.78
N ALA A 462 8.20 -1.21 -9.66
CA ALA A 462 8.84 -1.52 -8.37
C ALA A 462 9.86 -2.68 -8.44
N ASN A 463 9.57 -3.72 -9.23
CA ASN A 463 10.44 -4.90 -9.39
C ASN A 463 11.76 -4.60 -10.13
N ASN A 464 11.84 -3.46 -10.82
CA ASN A 464 13.03 -3.02 -11.55
C ASN A 464 14.06 -2.36 -10.63
N TYR A 465 13.72 -2.10 -9.36
CA TYR A 465 14.56 -1.42 -8.38
C TYR A 465 15.02 -2.36 -7.26
N PHE A 466 16.11 -1.98 -6.59
CA PHE A 466 16.54 -2.49 -5.29
C PHE A 466 16.70 -1.32 -4.31
N TYR A 467 16.66 -1.62 -3.01
CA TYR A 467 16.67 -0.62 -1.94
C TYR A 467 17.94 -0.69 -1.10
N LEU A 468 18.55 0.47 -0.84
CA LEU A 468 19.62 0.64 0.12
C LEU A 468 19.15 1.50 1.30
N PRO A 469 19.16 0.98 2.54
CA PRO A 469 18.78 1.77 3.72
C PRO A 469 19.85 2.81 4.08
N ALA A 470 19.42 3.91 4.69
CA ALA A 470 20.31 4.93 5.25
C ALA A 470 20.88 4.48 6.61
N LEU A 471 21.79 3.50 6.60
CA LEU A 471 22.35 2.89 7.80
C LEU A 471 23.45 3.71 8.49
N GLY A 472 23.81 4.88 7.93
CA GLY A 472 24.86 5.70 8.51
C GLY A 472 26.25 5.10 8.36
N ASN A 473 27.16 5.49 9.25
CA ASN A 473 28.56 5.07 9.23
C ASN A 473 29.22 5.17 10.61
N TYR A 474 30.38 4.52 10.75
CA TYR A 474 31.29 4.72 11.87
C TYR A 474 32.47 5.62 11.52
N ASP A 475 32.81 6.49 12.47
CA ASP A 475 34.06 7.24 12.49
C ASP A 475 34.61 7.27 13.91
N SER A 476 35.86 6.86 14.07
CA SER A 476 36.62 6.97 15.32
C SER A 476 35.83 6.45 16.53
N GLY A 477 35.20 5.28 16.33
CA GLY A 477 34.38 4.60 17.33
C GLY A 477 33.07 5.30 17.70
N ARG A 478 32.47 6.04 16.77
CA ARG A 478 31.18 6.74 16.91
C ARG A 478 30.26 6.38 15.75
N MET A 479 28.98 6.16 16.04
CA MET A 479 27.94 5.96 15.03
C MET A 479 27.36 7.31 14.59
N PHE A 480 27.20 7.51 13.29
CA PHE A 480 26.65 8.74 12.71
C PHE A 480 25.62 8.45 11.63
N ASN A 481 24.70 9.40 11.45
CA ASN A 481 23.80 9.52 10.30
C ASN A 481 22.87 8.33 10.00
N VAL A 482 22.63 7.44 10.96
CA VAL A 482 21.56 6.43 10.85
C VAL A 482 20.23 7.14 10.58
N SER A 483 19.47 6.67 9.59
CA SER A 483 18.24 7.28 9.04
C SER A 483 18.43 8.56 8.22
N TYR A 484 19.62 9.18 8.23
CA TYR A 484 19.89 10.43 7.52
C TYR A 484 20.61 10.22 6.18
N SER A 485 21.61 9.35 6.14
CA SER A 485 22.37 9.05 4.92
C SER A 485 22.86 7.62 4.87
N GLY A 486 23.09 7.09 3.68
CA GLY A 486 23.81 5.84 3.45
C GLY A 486 25.22 6.10 2.95
N ARG A 487 26.19 5.32 3.43
CA ARG A 487 27.55 5.24 2.90
C ARG A 487 27.95 3.79 2.70
N TYR A 488 28.23 3.44 1.44
CA TYR A 488 28.52 2.07 1.02
C TYR A 488 29.85 2.05 0.27
N TRP A 489 30.78 1.22 0.72
CA TRP A 489 32.06 1.06 0.00
C TRP A 489 31.85 0.51 -1.40
N SER A 490 32.73 0.90 -2.32
CA SER A 490 32.96 0.17 -3.56
C SER A 490 34.14 -0.81 -3.42
N SER A 491 34.32 -1.67 -4.40
CA SER A 491 35.54 -2.50 -4.51
C SER A 491 36.76 -1.74 -5.05
N SER A 492 36.69 -0.42 -5.20
CA SER A 492 37.75 0.40 -5.81
C SER A 492 38.35 1.41 -4.83
N ALA A 493 39.67 1.40 -4.68
CA ALA A 493 40.38 2.49 -4.03
C ALA A 493 40.51 3.72 -4.96
N HIS A 494 40.76 4.90 -4.40
CA HIS A 494 41.06 6.10 -5.20
C HIS A 494 42.47 5.99 -5.80
N PRO A 495 42.65 6.08 -7.14
CA PRO A 495 43.93 5.82 -7.79
C PRO A 495 45.02 6.86 -7.53
N TRP A 496 44.65 8.05 -7.02
CA TRP A 496 45.58 9.14 -6.73
C TRP A 496 45.73 9.41 -5.22
N SER A 497 45.26 8.49 -4.38
CA SER A 497 45.41 8.59 -2.92
C SER A 497 45.69 7.23 -2.30
N ASN A 498 46.72 7.18 -1.46
CA ASN A 498 47.07 5.97 -0.71
C ASN A 498 46.22 5.78 0.56
N THR A 499 45.38 6.76 0.94
CA THR A 499 44.52 6.69 2.14
C THR A 499 43.03 6.57 1.84
N ASP A 500 42.60 6.76 0.59
CA ASP A 500 41.18 6.93 0.28
C ASP A 500 40.65 5.83 -0.64
N ALA A 501 39.36 5.57 -0.53
CA ALA A 501 38.62 4.65 -1.38
C ALA A 501 37.26 5.22 -1.74
N TYR A 502 36.68 4.72 -2.83
CA TYR A 502 35.40 5.22 -3.31
C TYR A 502 34.23 4.66 -2.52
N ASP A 503 33.27 5.53 -2.20
CA ASP A 503 31.98 5.17 -1.62
C ASP A 503 30.80 5.79 -2.37
N LEU A 504 29.70 5.05 -2.37
CA LEU A 504 28.38 5.56 -2.71
C LEU A 504 27.78 6.22 -1.47
N TYR A 505 27.66 7.54 -1.53
CA TYR A 505 26.99 8.36 -0.52
C TYR A 505 25.61 8.79 -1.03
N PHE A 506 24.58 8.67 -0.20
CA PHE A 506 23.27 9.22 -0.54
C PHE A 506 22.54 9.78 0.67
N ARG A 507 21.68 10.77 0.41
CA ARG A 507 20.73 11.36 1.35
C ARG A 507 19.49 11.84 0.59
N SER A 508 18.52 12.43 1.29
CA SER A 508 17.40 13.09 0.61
C SER A 508 17.89 14.12 -0.41
N GLY A 509 17.41 14.00 -1.65
CA GLY A 509 17.69 14.91 -2.76
C GLY A 509 19.01 14.70 -3.51
N ALA A 510 19.92 13.84 -3.04
CA ALA A 510 21.20 13.63 -3.72
C ALA A 510 21.78 12.23 -3.54
N VAL A 511 22.45 11.76 -4.60
CA VAL A 511 23.38 10.63 -4.56
C VAL A 511 24.73 11.09 -5.12
N SER A 512 25.82 10.67 -4.52
CA SER A 512 27.17 11.04 -4.91
C SER A 512 28.07 9.82 -4.93
N LEU A 513 28.96 9.77 -5.92
CA LEU A 513 30.17 8.95 -5.86
C LEU A 513 31.29 9.86 -5.44
N THR A 514 31.85 9.58 -4.27
CA THR A 514 32.96 10.33 -3.68
C THR A 514 34.01 9.35 -3.18
N TYR A 515 35.07 9.87 -2.59
CA TYR A 515 36.10 9.08 -1.95
C TYR A 515 36.32 9.62 -0.54
N ASP A 516 36.58 8.70 0.37
CA ASP A 516 36.78 9.03 1.78
C ASP A 516 37.86 8.15 2.38
N HIS A 517 38.30 8.51 3.58
CA HIS A 517 39.39 7.79 4.22
C HIS A 517 39.01 6.33 4.50
N ARG A 518 39.91 5.42 4.11
CA ARG A 518 39.73 3.97 4.24
C ARG A 518 39.54 3.50 5.68
N TYR A 519 39.92 4.30 6.69
CA TYR A 519 39.72 3.97 8.10
C TYR A 519 38.30 4.21 8.61
N PHE A 520 37.40 4.80 7.82
CA PHE A 520 35.99 4.90 8.20
C PHE A 520 35.30 3.54 8.11
N GLY A 521 34.31 3.31 8.98
CA GLY A 521 33.51 2.10 8.98
C GLY A 521 32.25 2.30 8.15
N TYR A 522 32.31 2.04 6.83
CA TYR A 522 31.14 2.12 5.95
C TYR A 522 30.51 0.76 5.72
N ARG A 523 29.24 0.76 5.32
CA ARG A 523 28.50 -0.48 5.07
C ARG A 523 29.10 -1.21 3.87
N ILE A 524 29.14 -2.52 4.01
CA ILE A 524 29.21 -3.43 2.88
C ILE A 524 27.77 -3.76 2.51
N GLY A 525 27.33 -3.28 1.35
CA GLY A 525 25.96 -3.47 0.87
C GLY A 525 25.84 -4.73 0.03
N ALA A 526 24.73 -5.45 0.17
CA ALA A 526 24.27 -6.33 -0.89
C ALA A 526 23.62 -5.46 -1.98
N PHE A 527 24.34 -5.26 -3.08
CA PHE A 527 23.79 -4.64 -4.28
C PHE A 527 23.09 -5.71 -5.11
N GLU A 528 21.81 -5.44 -5.42
CA GLU A 528 20.86 -6.24 -6.22
C GLU A 528 20.62 -7.72 -5.85
#